data_AF-A0A1I1HTM0-F1
#
_entry.id   AF-A0A1I1HTM0-F1
#
_cell.length_a   1.000
_cell.length_b   1.000
_cell.length_c   1.000
_cell.angle_alpha   90.00
_cell.angle_beta   90.00
_cell.angle_gamma   90.00
#
_symmetry.space_group_name_H-M   'P 1'
#
loop_
_entity.id
_entity.type
_entity.pdbx_description
1 polymer ?
#
loop_
_entity_poly.entity_id
_entity_poly.type
_entity_poly.pdbx_seq_one_letter_code
_entity_poly.pdbx_strand_id
1 'polypeptide(L)' 'MATTIGDGVVDAFLNVFGTKNLKVADLSIAPILPDGNKSIPAQMIGLDAVRFIREDTCPYVVDDDRLEDFEGEDDE' A
#
# COMPACT_ATOMS: atom_id res chain seq x y z
N MET A 1 -0.82 11.28 -1.80
CA MET A 1 -2.19 10.91 -1.41
C MET A 1 -3.17 11.89 -2.03
N ALA A 2 -4.34 11.43 -2.47
CA ALA A 2 -5.39 12.26 -3.04
C ALA A 2 -6.78 11.64 -2.81
N THR A 3 -7.83 12.40 -3.09
CA THR A 3 -9.23 11.91 -3.08
C THR A 3 -9.66 11.36 -4.45
N THR A 4 -8.96 11.71 -5.53
CA THR A 4 -9.24 11.26 -6.89
C THR A 4 -7.96 10.77 -7.58
N ILE A 5 -8.12 9.91 -8.59
CA ILE A 5 -6.99 9.40 -9.41
C ILE A 5 -6.32 10.47 -10.28
N GLY A 6 -7.01 11.58 -10.57
CA GLY A 6 -6.45 12.69 -11.34
C GLY A 6 -5.40 13.48 -10.54
N ASP A 7 -5.52 13.47 -9.21
CA ASP A 7 -4.71 14.28 -8.31
C ASP A 7 -3.65 13.46 -7.55
N GLY A 8 -3.65 12.12 -7.69
CA GLY A 8 -2.68 11.26 -7.01
C GLY A 8 -2.89 9.76 -7.25
N VAL A 9 -1.95 8.97 -6.72
CA VAL A 9 -1.88 7.51 -6.95
C VAL A 9 -2.57 6.70 -5.85
N VAL A 10 -2.56 7.22 -4.61
CA VAL A 10 -3.08 6.53 -3.42
C VAL A 10 -4.08 7.38 -2.67
N ASP A 11 -5.02 6.73 -1.97
CA ASP A 11 -5.98 7.36 -1.07
C ASP A 11 -5.39 7.64 0.33
N ALA A 12 -6.23 8.13 1.26
CA ALA A 12 -5.85 8.42 2.64
C ALA A 12 -5.58 7.18 3.51
N PHE A 13 -5.90 5.98 3.02
CA PHE A 13 -5.71 4.69 3.68
C PHE A 13 -4.62 3.84 3.01
N LEU A 14 -3.77 4.52 2.21
CA LEU A 14 -2.64 3.97 1.47
C LEU A 14 -3.01 3.02 0.33
N ASN A 15 -4.29 2.91 -0.05
CA ASN A 15 -4.72 2.05 -1.15
C ASN A 15 -4.35 2.67 -2.48
N VAL A 16 -3.84 1.86 -3.41
CA VAL A 16 -3.55 2.30 -4.79
C VAL A 16 -4.83 2.29 -5.62
N PHE A 17 -5.15 3.42 -6.25
CA PHE A 17 -6.32 3.53 -7.11
C PHE A 17 -6.26 2.53 -8.28
N GLY A 18 -7.40 1.91 -8.59
CA GLY A 18 -7.51 0.93 -9.69
C GLY A 18 -7.00 -0.47 -9.36
N THR A 19 -6.52 -0.71 -8.13
CA THR A 19 -6.06 -2.02 -7.68
C THR A 19 -6.87 -2.52 -6.48
N LYS A 20 -6.71 -3.80 -6.15
CA LYS A 20 -7.26 -4.39 -4.92
C LYS A 20 -6.10 -4.94 -4.10
N ASN A 21 -6.20 -4.78 -2.78
CA ASN A 21 -5.27 -5.40 -1.81
C ASN A 21 -3.80 -5.01 -1.97
N LEU A 22 -3.55 -3.85 -2.58
CA LEU A 22 -2.23 -3.25 -2.71
C LEU A 22 -2.21 -1.92 -1.95
N LYS A 23 -1.23 -1.79 -1.05
CA LYS A 23 -0.95 -0.56 -0.31
C LYS A 23 0.49 -0.14 -0.50
N VAL A 24 0.75 1.17 -0.51
CA VAL A 24 2.11 1.73 -0.54
C VAL A 24 2.39 2.39 0.81
N ALA A 25 3.38 1.87 1.54
CA ALA A 25 3.73 2.32 2.88
C ALA A 25 5.18 2.83 2.94
N ASP A 26 5.44 3.90 2.21
CA ASP A 26 6.74 4.58 2.14
C ASP A 26 6.51 6.09 1.96
N LEU A 27 7.56 6.90 2.10
CA LEU A 27 7.51 8.35 1.93
C LEU A 27 7.00 8.81 0.56
N SER A 28 7.04 7.94 -0.47
CA SER A 28 6.46 8.20 -1.79
C SER A 28 4.96 8.59 -1.77
N ILE A 29 4.23 8.27 -0.69
CA ILE A 29 2.82 8.68 -0.54
C ILE A 29 2.63 10.13 -0.08
N ALA A 30 3.68 10.76 0.47
CA ALA A 30 3.62 12.11 1.02
C ALA A 30 3.35 13.13 -0.11
N PRO A 31 2.24 13.91 -0.05
CA PRO A 31 1.94 14.91 -1.07
C PRO A 31 3.00 16.01 -1.18
N ILE A 32 3.60 16.36 -0.04
CA ILE A 32 4.69 17.30 0.11
C ILE A 32 5.74 16.62 0.98
N LEU A 33 7.00 16.65 0.54
CA LEU A 33 8.08 16.08 1.32
C LEU A 33 8.28 16.89 2.62
N PRO A 34 8.40 16.22 3.78
CA PRO A 34 8.59 16.91 5.05
C PRO A 34 9.99 17.55 5.12
N ASP A 35 10.03 18.81 5.57
CA ASP A 35 11.28 19.53 5.83
C ASP A 35 11.90 19.02 7.14
N GLY A 36 12.83 18.07 7.03
CA GLY A 36 13.51 17.49 8.19
C GLY A 36 14.04 16.09 7.93
N ASN A 37 14.29 15.35 9.03
CA ASN A 37 14.72 13.96 8.93
C ASN A 37 13.55 13.08 8.47
N LYS A 38 13.69 12.49 7.28
CA LYS A 38 12.68 11.66 6.62
C LYS A 38 12.48 10.29 7.29
N SER A 39 13.38 9.88 8.19
CA SER A 39 13.29 8.56 8.85
C SER A 39 12.06 8.44 9.77
N ILE A 40 11.68 9.53 10.45
CA ILE A 40 10.52 9.57 11.34
C ILE A 40 9.20 9.48 10.56
N PRO A 41 8.94 10.33 9.55
CA PRO A 41 7.71 10.22 8.76
C PRO A 41 7.58 8.88 8.04
N ALA A 42 8.68 8.30 7.53
CA ALA A 42 8.65 6.96 6.95
C ALA A 42 8.20 5.89 7.97
N GLN A 43 8.74 5.92 9.20
CA GLN A 43 8.32 5.02 10.27
C GLN A 43 6.85 5.24 10.68
N MET A 44 6.37 6.49 10.71
CA MET A 44 4.98 6.80 11.01
C MET A 44 4.03 6.26 9.95
N ILE A 45 4.38 6.38 8.67
CA ILE A 45 3.62 5.79 7.56
C ILE A 45 3.56 4.26 7.70
N GLY A 46 4.67 3.62 8.08
CA GLY A 46 4.69 2.18 8.38
C GLY A 46 3.77 1.80 9.54
N LEU A 47 3.74 2.60 10.61
CA LEU A 47 2.83 2.38 11.74
C LEU A 47 1.35 2.53 11.33
N ASP A 48 1.04 3.53 10.51
CA ASP A 48 -0.30 3.71 9.94
C ASP A 48 -0.71 2.53 9.07
N ALA A 49 0.18 2.02 8.23
CA ALA A 49 -0.07 0.85 7.40
C ALA A 49 -0.44 -0.39 8.24
N VAL A 50 0.31 -0.67 9.31
CA VAL A 50 -0.01 -1.77 10.23
C VAL A 50 -1.39 -1.57 10.87
N ARG A 51 -1.71 -0.34 11.30
CA ARG A 51 -3.04 -0.04 11.85
C ARG A 51 -4.14 -0.33 10.83
N PHE A 52 -4.00 0.19 9.61
CA PHE A 52 -5.00 0.03 8.55
C PHE A 52 -5.19 -1.42 8.13
N ILE A 53 -4.11 -2.19 8.02
CA ILE A 53 -4.19 -3.62 7.67
C ILE A 53 -4.89 -4.41 8.78
N ARG A 54 -4.57 -4.11 10.06
CA ARG A 54 -5.19 -4.78 11.20
C ARG A 54 -6.67 -4.46 11.35
N GLU A 55 -7.07 -3.23 11.03
CA GLU A 55 -8.46 -2.75 11.13
C GLU A 55 -9.29 -3.04 9.88
N ASP A 56 -8.67 -3.57 8.82
CA ASP A 56 -9.37 -3.95 7.61
C ASP A 56 -10.33 -5.12 7.89
N THR A 57 -11.63 -4.87 7.77
CA THR A 57 -12.70 -5.88 7.96
C THR A 57 -12.77 -6.91 6.85
N CYS A 58 -12.13 -6.69 5.70
CA CYS A 58 -12.03 -7.67 4.62
C CYS A 58 -10.56 -7.87 4.23
N PRO A 59 -9.74 -8.43 5.14
CA PRO A 59 -8.36 -8.71 4.83
C PRO A 59 -8.36 -9.80 3.76
N TYR A 60 -7.82 -9.48 2.60
CA TYR A 60 -7.58 -10.48 1.58
C TYR A 60 -6.36 -11.29 2.02
N VAL A 61 -6.65 -12.47 2.56
CA VAL A 61 -5.64 -13.45 2.92
C VAL A 61 -5.17 -14.09 1.61
N VAL A 62 -3.87 -14.07 1.37
CA VAL A 62 -3.27 -14.89 0.32
C VAL A 62 -3.10 -16.27 0.93
N ASP A 63 -3.96 -17.20 0.54
CA ASP A 63 -3.82 -18.61 0.89
C ASP A 63 -2.81 -19.29 -0.06
N ASP A 64 -2.09 -20.31 0.43
CA ASP A 64 -1.01 -20.99 -0.32
C ASP A 64 -1.47 -21.50 -1.70
N ASP A 65 -2.72 -21.94 -1.81
CA ASP A 65 -3.34 -22.41 -3.07
C ASP A 65 -3.28 -21.37 -4.20
N ARG A 66 -3.19 -20.08 -3.87
CA ARG A 66 -3.16 -18.98 -4.84
C ARG A 66 -1.75 -18.51 -5.19
N LEU A 67 -0.75 -18.93 -4.43
CA LEU A 67 0.66 -18.63 -4.74
C LEU A 67 1.16 -19.53 -5.87
N GLU A 68 0.69 -20.79 -5.92
CA GLU A 68 1.07 -21.79 -6.93
C GLU A 68 0.67 -21.38 -8.36
N ASP A 69 -0.43 -20.62 -8.51
CA ASP A 69 -0.90 -20.09 -9.81
C ASP A 69 0.13 -19.16 -10.50
N PHE A 70 1.08 -18.58 -9.76
CA PHE A 70 2.09 -17.66 -10.30
C PHE A 70 3.43 -18.33 -10.64
N GLU A 71 3.67 -19.56 -10.18
CA GLU A 71 4.94 -20.28 -10.43
C GLU A 71 4.90 -21.16 -11.70
N GLY A 72 3.77 -21.20 -12.42
CA GLY A 72 3.51 -22.14 -13.52
C GLY A 72 3.53 -21.61 -14.95
N GLU A 73 3.86 -20.33 -15.21
CA GLU A 73 3.77 -19.73 -16.56
C GLU A 73 5.07 -19.17 -17.16
N ASP A 74 6.22 -19.29 -16.47
CA ASP A 74 7.53 -18.84 -16.98
C ASP A 74 8.39 -19.98 -17.59
N ASP A 75 7.78 -20.95 -18.29
CA ASP A 75 8.47 -21.98 -19.06
C ASP A 75 7.83 -22.17 -20.46
N GLU A 76 7.99 -21.19 -21.38
CA GLU A 76 8.21 -21.43 -22.83
C GLU A 76 8.72 -20.19 -23.59
#